data_AF-A0AAW1UPJ7-F1
#
_entry.id   AF-A0AAW1UPJ7-F1
#
_cell.length_a   1.000
_cell.length_b   1.000
_cell.length_c   1.000
_cell.angle_alpha   90.00
_cell.angle_beta   90.00
_cell.angle_gamma   90.00
#
_symmetry.space_group_name_H-M   'P 1'
#
loop_
_entity.id
_entity.type
_entity.pdbx_description
1 polymer ?
#
loop_
_entity_poly.entity_id
_entity_poly.type
_entity_poly.pdbx_seq_one_letter_code
_entity_poly.pdbx_strand_id
1 'polypeptide(L)'
;MTYSRVPYFAFFWSSSLSHDDLNKPRIGDEAYLNLFKNMHENQYFNKNIVVIMSDHGMKFGSFRQTYQGRVEERLPFSFIRIPQEFEEKYPIATSNLKRNARVLTTPFDLHETLVDLASTNYIVDQFILEGSLKSKSKFGLGLFHKIEPTRNCEDAGISDHWCTCLDSSSVGINSEIIQLANFTVKYMNEMLSGYAECENLQLKNVRTATSQN
;
A
#
# COMPACT_ATOMS: atom_id res chain seq x y z
N MET A 1 17.68 27.16 29.04
CA MET A 1 18.47 26.03 28.50
C MET A 1 17.78 25.52 27.25
N THR A 2 18.24 25.99 26.09
CA THR A 2 17.83 25.49 24.78
C THR A 2 18.44 24.10 24.61
N TYR A 3 17.64 23.04 24.75
CA TYR A 3 18.03 21.74 24.25
C TYR A 3 18.34 21.90 22.75
N SER A 4 19.61 21.79 22.39
CA SER A 4 20.03 21.50 21.02
C SER A 4 19.22 20.28 20.57
N ARG A 5 18.31 20.46 19.60
CA ARG A 5 17.48 19.38 19.08
C ARG A 5 18.35 18.50 18.19
N VAL A 6 18.97 17.49 18.78
CA VAL A 6 19.66 16.43 18.03
C VAL A 6 18.59 15.66 17.24
N PRO A 7 18.75 15.49 15.91
CA PRO A 7 17.87 14.63 15.13
C PRO A 7 17.85 13.21 15.72
N TYR A 8 16.68 12.60 15.79
CA TYR A 8 16.53 11.23 16.28
C TYR A 8 15.71 10.39 15.30
N PHE A 9 15.93 9.09 15.34
CA PHE A 9 15.14 8.08 14.65
C PHE A 9 14.53 7.15 15.68
N ALA A 10 13.22 6.93 15.58
CA ALA A 10 12.49 6.03 16.47
C ALA A 10 11.78 4.96 15.64
N PHE A 11 11.94 3.70 16.04
CA PHE A 11 11.33 2.55 15.38
C PHE A 11 10.54 1.74 16.40
N PHE A 12 9.27 1.50 16.10
CA PHE A 12 8.35 0.72 16.91
C PHE A 12 7.71 -0.34 16.04
N TRP A 13 7.72 -1.59 16.51
CA TRP A 13 7.15 -2.73 15.78
C TRP A 13 6.23 -3.53 16.70
N SER A 14 5.01 -3.80 16.26
CA SER A 14 4.02 -4.60 17.01
C SER A 14 3.36 -5.60 16.09
N SER A 15 3.29 -6.86 16.53
CA SER A 15 2.66 -7.96 15.79
C SER A 15 1.52 -8.63 16.57
N SER A 16 1.42 -8.40 17.88
CA SER A 16 0.53 -9.15 18.78
C SER A 16 -0.95 -9.07 18.42
N LEU A 17 -1.40 -7.91 17.94
CA LEU A 17 -2.81 -7.68 17.58
C LEU A 17 -3.14 -8.05 16.14
N SER A 18 -2.14 -8.19 15.25
CA SER A 18 -2.37 -8.28 13.81
C SER A 18 -1.87 -9.58 13.15
N HIS A 19 -1.05 -10.38 13.84
CA HIS A 19 -0.38 -11.52 13.21
C HIS A 19 -1.33 -12.70 12.90
N ASP A 20 -2.21 -13.07 13.84
CA ASP A 20 -2.91 -14.36 13.79
C ASP A 20 -4.40 -14.26 13.42
N ASP A 21 -5.01 -13.08 13.52
CA ASP A 21 -6.46 -12.91 13.41
C ASP A 21 -6.81 -11.59 12.76
N LEU A 22 -7.60 -11.65 11.68
CA LEU A 22 -8.06 -10.49 10.90
C LEU A 22 -8.80 -9.46 11.76
N ASN A 23 -9.46 -9.90 12.82
CA ASN A 23 -10.35 -9.08 13.62
C ASN A 23 -9.70 -8.51 14.87
N LYS A 24 -8.57 -9.04 15.34
CA LYS A 24 -7.89 -8.57 16.55
C LYS A 24 -7.27 -7.16 16.45
N PRO A 25 -6.88 -6.62 15.27
CA PRO A 25 -6.38 -5.26 15.17
C PRO A 25 -7.33 -4.22 15.79
N ARG A 26 -8.65 -4.45 15.71
CA ARG A 26 -9.68 -3.57 16.29
C ARG A 26 -9.50 -3.30 17.79
N ILE A 27 -8.87 -4.22 18.52
CA ILE A 27 -8.59 -4.09 19.96
C ILE A 27 -7.61 -2.94 20.21
N GLY A 28 -6.73 -2.65 19.25
CA GLY A 28 -5.75 -1.57 19.31
C GLY A 28 -6.28 -0.21 18.86
N ASP A 29 -7.46 -0.14 18.23
CA ASP A 29 -7.94 1.09 17.58
C ASP A 29 -8.00 2.28 18.54
N GLU A 30 -8.54 2.08 19.75
CA GLU A 30 -8.61 3.14 20.76
C GLU A 30 -7.21 3.58 21.23
N ALA A 31 -6.28 2.64 21.40
CA ALA A 31 -4.91 2.95 21.79
C ALA A 31 -4.16 3.75 20.70
N TYR A 32 -4.29 3.36 19.43
CA TYR A 32 -3.73 4.11 18.31
C TYR A 32 -4.39 5.49 18.16
N LEU A 33 -5.70 5.59 18.32
CA LEU A 33 -6.41 6.87 18.28
C LEU A 33 -5.89 7.82 19.37
N ASN A 34 -5.77 7.33 20.60
CA ASN A 34 -5.28 8.13 21.73
C ASN A 34 -3.81 8.54 21.53
N LEU A 35 -2.97 7.65 20.98
CA LEU A 35 -1.60 7.98 20.59
C LEU A 35 -1.57 9.13 19.56
N PHE A 36 -2.35 9.02 18.47
CA PHE A 36 -2.35 10.04 17.42
C PHE A 36 -2.97 11.36 17.87
N LYS A 37 -3.99 11.34 18.74
CA LYS A 37 -4.53 12.55 19.39
C LYS A 37 -3.46 13.22 20.24
N ASN A 38 -2.79 12.46 21.10
CA ASN A 38 -1.71 13.01 21.93
C ASN A 38 -0.57 13.57 21.08
N MET A 39 -0.17 12.89 19.99
CA MET A 39 0.83 13.37 19.05
C MET A 39 0.41 14.68 18.38
N HIS A 40 -0.86 14.81 18.03
CA HIS A 40 -1.42 16.02 17.43
C HIS A 40 -1.48 17.19 18.40
N GLU A 41 -2.07 17.00 19.59
CA GLU A 41 -2.25 18.02 20.63
C GLU A 41 -0.91 18.59 21.10
N ASN A 42 0.13 17.75 21.19
CA ASN A 42 1.49 18.16 21.57
C ASN A 42 2.35 18.61 20.38
N GLN A 43 1.75 18.77 19.19
CA GLN A 43 2.41 19.26 17.97
C GLN A 43 3.61 18.40 17.50
N TYR A 44 3.64 17.10 17.82
CA TYR A 44 4.69 16.20 17.36
C TYR A 44 4.67 16.04 15.84
N PHE A 45 3.49 16.00 15.22
CA PHE A 45 3.37 15.92 13.76
C PHE A 45 3.94 17.14 13.02
N ASN A 46 4.07 18.29 13.68
CA ASN A 46 4.63 19.49 13.07
C ASN A 46 6.17 19.47 13.04
N LYS A 47 6.79 18.48 13.71
CA LYS A 47 8.25 18.40 13.90
C LYS A 47 8.83 17.08 13.42
N ASN A 48 7.99 16.11 13.04
CA ASN A 48 8.39 14.75 12.71
C ASN A 48 7.75 14.30 11.41
N ILE A 49 8.53 13.62 10.58
CA ILE A 49 7.99 12.74 9.54
C ILE A 49 7.62 11.43 10.22
N VAL A 50 6.38 11.00 10.03
CA VAL A 50 5.83 9.79 10.65
C VAL A 50 5.44 8.81 9.56
N VAL A 51 5.97 7.59 9.64
CA VAL A 51 5.65 6.49 8.75
C VAL A 51 4.94 5.40 9.54
N ILE A 52 3.78 4.96 9.05
CA ILE A 52 3.02 3.83 9.59
C ILE A 52 2.95 2.80 8.47
N MET A 53 3.49 1.60 8.69
CA MET A 53 3.57 0.57 7.67
C MET A 53 3.20 -0.80 8.20
N SER A 54 2.94 -1.72 7.28
CA SER A 54 2.98 -3.17 7.50
C SER A 54 4.09 -3.79 6.64
N ASP A 55 4.65 -4.91 7.06
CA ASP A 55 5.58 -5.71 6.24
C ASP A 55 4.83 -6.62 5.25
N HIS A 56 3.66 -7.12 5.65
CA HIS A 56 2.78 -7.94 4.84
C HIS A 56 1.32 -7.81 5.29
N GLY A 57 0.37 -8.34 4.51
CA GLY A 57 -0.99 -8.60 4.96
C GLY A 57 -1.10 -9.96 5.68
N MET A 58 -2.32 -10.46 5.87
CA MET A 58 -2.53 -11.71 6.61
C MET A 58 -2.02 -12.94 5.84
N LYS A 59 -1.10 -13.70 6.43
CA LYS A 59 -0.46 -14.88 5.78
C LYS A 59 -1.13 -16.22 6.06
N PHE A 60 -2.12 -16.25 6.96
CA PHE A 60 -2.72 -17.49 7.45
C PHE A 60 -4.24 -17.41 7.49
N GLY A 61 -4.89 -18.55 7.75
CA GLY A 61 -6.34 -18.64 7.90
C GLY A 61 -7.12 -18.74 6.58
N SER A 62 -8.42 -18.95 6.69
CA SER A 62 -9.33 -19.11 5.54
C SER A 62 -9.39 -17.86 4.66
N PHE A 63 -9.24 -16.66 5.24
CA PHE A 63 -9.23 -15.41 4.49
C PHE A 63 -8.11 -15.38 3.44
N ARG A 64 -6.89 -15.81 3.80
CA ARG A 64 -5.75 -15.89 2.88
C ARG A 64 -5.99 -16.80 1.67
N GLN A 65 -6.91 -17.75 1.77
CA GLN A 65 -7.28 -18.66 0.67
C GLN A 65 -8.24 -18.01 -0.34
N THR A 66 -8.88 -16.90 0.03
CA THR A 66 -9.69 -16.10 -0.90
C THR A 66 -8.78 -15.32 -1.85
N TYR A 67 -9.30 -14.90 -3.01
CA TYR A 67 -8.58 -14.01 -3.91
C TYR A 67 -8.16 -12.71 -3.21
N GLN A 68 -9.08 -12.08 -2.46
CA GLN A 68 -8.79 -10.83 -1.75
C GLN A 68 -7.69 -10.99 -0.71
N GLY A 69 -7.71 -12.09 0.07
CA GLY A 69 -6.65 -12.36 1.03
C GLY A 69 -5.27 -12.55 0.39
N ARG A 70 -5.16 -13.07 -0.83
CA ARG A 70 -3.86 -13.13 -1.53
C ARG A 70 -3.38 -11.75 -1.99
N VAL A 71 -4.31 -10.90 -2.41
CA VAL A 71 -3.99 -9.53 -2.83
C VAL A 71 -3.54 -8.72 -1.62
N GLU A 72 -4.31 -8.76 -0.53
CA GLU A 72 -3.98 -8.02 0.70
C GLU A 72 -2.71 -8.52 1.38
N GLU A 73 -2.38 -9.82 1.32
CA GLU A 73 -1.09 -10.33 1.80
C GLU A 73 0.09 -9.59 1.14
N ARG A 74 -0.02 -9.34 -0.16
CA ARG A 74 1.05 -8.82 -1.02
C ARG A 74 1.07 -7.30 -1.12
N LEU A 75 0.00 -6.64 -0.67
CA LEU A 75 -0.16 -5.19 -0.69
C LEU A 75 -0.27 -4.64 0.73
N PRO A 76 0.82 -4.67 1.52
CA PRO A 76 0.82 -4.01 2.82
C PRO A 76 0.62 -2.50 2.65
N PHE A 77 -0.01 -1.88 3.63
CA PHE A 77 -0.16 -0.42 3.64
C PHE A 77 1.15 0.28 4.04
N SER A 78 1.32 1.51 3.56
CA SER A 78 2.34 2.45 4.01
C SER A 78 1.77 3.86 3.97
N PHE A 79 1.62 4.47 5.14
CA PHE A 79 1.14 5.84 5.31
C PHE A 79 2.28 6.73 5.77
N ILE A 80 2.46 7.86 5.10
CA ILE A 80 3.51 8.82 5.40
C ILE A 80 2.87 10.17 5.68
N ARG A 81 3.19 10.75 6.83
CA ARG A 81 2.84 12.12 7.20
C ARG A 81 4.12 12.95 7.30
N ILE A 82 4.15 14.08 6.62
CA ILE A 82 5.24 15.05 6.67
C ILE A 82 4.76 16.34 7.36
N PRO A 83 5.65 17.10 8.03
CA PRO A 83 5.31 18.41 8.60
C PRO A 83 4.93 19.44 7.54
N GLN A 84 4.05 20.38 7.87
CA GLN A 84 3.69 21.50 6.97
C GLN A 84 4.92 22.32 6.55
N GLU A 85 5.83 22.61 7.48
CA GLU A 85 7.08 23.33 7.17
C GLU A 85 7.95 22.58 6.15
N PHE A 86 7.88 21.24 6.13
CA PHE A 86 8.57 20.43 5.11
C PHE A 86 7.89 20.58 3.76
N GLU A 87 6.55 20.58 3.72
CA GLU A 87 5.78 20.79 2.48
C GLU A 87 6.08 22.15 1.84
N GLU A 88 6.16 23.20 2.66
CA GLU A 88 6.46 24.57 2.22
C GLU A 88 7.92 24.71 1.76
N LYS A 89 8.85 24.04 2.44
CA LYS A 89 10.29 24.12 2.13
C LYS A 89 10.70 23.27 0.93
N TYR A 90 10.04 22.14 0.69
CA TYR A 90 10.37 21.18 -0.36
C TYR A 90 9.12 20.83 -1.19
N PRO A 91 8.56 21.79 -1.94
CA PRO A 91 7.32 21.59 -2.69
C PRO A 91 7.45 20.54 -3.79
N ILE A 92 8.62 20.37 -4.42
CA ILE A 92 8.81 19.36 -5.48
C ILE A 92 8.86 17.96 -4.85
N ALA A 93 9.65 17.77 -3.80
CA ALA A 93 9.69 16.53 -3.03
C ALA A 93 8.28 16.11 -2.56
N THR A 94 7.51 17.07 -2.04
CA THR A 94 6.14 16.86 -1.56
C THR A 94 5.18 16.49 -2.68
N SER A 95 5.28 17.16 -3.84
CA SER A 95 4.49 16.84 -5.02
C SER A 95 4.77 15.42 -5.53
N ASN A 96 6.05 15.03 -5.57
CA ASN A 96 6.46 13.68 -5.94
C ASN A 96 5.93 12.64 -4.95
N LEU A 97 6.04 12.86 -3.64
CA LEU A 97 5.48 11.96 -2.63
C LEU A 97 3.97 11.74 -2.85
N LYS A 98 3.21 12.83 -3.05
CA LYS A 98 1.76 12.77 -3.31
C LYS A 98 1.43 12.03 -4.62
N ARG A 99 2.25 12.20 -5.66
CA ARG A 99 2.12 11.49 -6.93
C ARG A 99 2.44 10.00 -6.79
N ASN A 100 3.51 9.67 -6.07
CA ASN A 100 4.00 8.31 -5.89
C ASN A 100 3.05 7.44 -5.07
N ALA A 101 2.14 8.04 -4.28
CA ALA A 101 1.06 7.31 -3.62
C ALA A 101 0.11 6.55 -4.60
N ARG A 102 0.23 6.78 -5.92
CA ARG A 102 -0.57 6.14 -6.97
C ARG A 102 0.25 5.30 -7.95
N VAL A 103 1.52 5.03 -7.65
CA VAL A 103 2.38 4.16 -8.47
C VAL A 103 2.87 2.98 -7.64
N LEU A 104 3.39 1.95 -8.31
CA LEU A 104 3.96 0.79 -7.62
C LEU A 104 5.20 1.22 -6.82
N THR A 105 5.10 1.14 -5.50
CA THR A 105 6.19 1.39 -4.54
C THR A 105 6.45 0.15 -3.69
N THR A 106 7.65 0.06 -3.16
CA THR A 106 8.15 -1.09 -2.41
C THR A 106 8.86 -0.64 -1.12
N PRO A 107 9.13 -1.56 -0.19
CA PRO A 107 10.00 -1.27 0.95
C PRO A 107 11.40 -0.77 0.57
N PHE A 108 11.91 -1.08 -0.62
CA PHE A 108 13.19 -0.55 -1.10
C PHE A 108 13.11 0.96 -1.37
N ASP A 109 11.99 1.46 -1.88
CA ASP A 109 11.78 2.90 -2.08
C ASP A 109 11.72 3.64 -0.75
N LEU A 110 11.06 3.03 0.24
CA LEU A 110 11.01 3.58 1.59
C LEU A 110 12.39 3.57 2.26
N HIS A 111 13.19 2.52 2.05
CA HIS A 111 14.58 2.49 2.52
C HIS A 111 15.39 3.66 1.95
N GLU A 112 15.35 3.86 0.62
CA GLU A 112 16.04 5.00 -0.01
C GLU A 112 15.51 6.34 0.53
N THR A 113 14.20 6.46 0.76
CA THR A 113 13.60 7.64 1.40
C THR A 113 14.21 7.91 2.78
N LEU A 114 14.40 6.89 3.61
CA LEU A 114 15.00 7.04 4.94
C LEU A 114 16.49 7.41 4.84
N VAL A 115 17.21 6.87 3.84
CA VAL A 115 18.60 7.24 3.55
C VAL A 115 18.69 8.72 3.14
N ASP A 116 17.75 9.19 2.31
CA ASP A 116 17.67 10.59 1.88
C ASP A 116 17.37 11.52 3.07
N LEU A 117 16.49 11.10 3.99
CA LEU A 117 16.17 11.85 5.22
C LEU A 117 17.36 11.94 6.17
N ALA A 118 18.11 10.85 6.32
CA ALA A 118 19.29 10.81 7.19
C ALA A 118 20.46 11.63 6.62
N SER A 119 20.54 11.71 5.30
CA SER A 119 21.56 12.42 4.56
C SER A 119 20.97 13.76 4.12
N THR A 120 20.96 14.79 4.97
CA THR A 120 20.29 16.10 4.75
C THR A 120 20.57 16.83 3.41
N ASN A 121 21.53 16.35 2.61
CA ASN A 121 21.85 16.83 1.28
C ASN A 121 20.93 16.29 0.16
N TYR A 122 20.10 15.26 0.40
CA TYR A 122 19.38 14.56 -0.69
C TYR A 122 17.96 15.11 -0.98
N ILE A 123 17.37 15.86 -0.06
CA ILE A 123 16.01 16.44 -0.22
C ILE A 123 16.05 17.88 -0.76
N VAL A 124 17.18 18.34 -1.31
CA VAL A 124 17.17 19.68 -1.92
C VAL A 124 16.48 19.56 -3.27
N ASP A 125 15.36 20.25 -3.45
CA ASP A 125 14.58 20.28 -4.70
C ASP A 125 15.47 20.51 -5.94
N GLN A 126 16.56 21.26 -5.79
CA GLN A 126 17.57 21.46 -6.82
C GLN A 126 18.28 20.16 -7.26
N PHE A 127 18.67 19.28 -6.32
CA PHE A 127 19.26 17.97 -6.66
C PHE A 127 18.22 16.98 -7.22
N ILE A 128 16.95 17.12 -6.81
CA ILE A 128 15.85 16.34 -7.39
C ILE A 128 15.65 16.75 -8.86
N LEU A 129 15.67 18.06 -9.16
CA LEU A 129 15.48 18.62 -10.50
C LEU A 129 16.65 18.33 -11.45
N GLU A 130 17.88 18.35 -10.94
CA GLU A 130 19.09 18.09 -11.73
C GLU A 130 19.25 16.60 -12.08
N GLY A 131 18.43 15.69 -11.51
CA GLY A 131 18.58 14.24 -11.68
C GLY A 131 19.93 13.72 -11.18
N SER A 132 20.62 14.51 -10.37
CA SER A 132 22.01 14.30 -9.95
C SER A 132 22.15 13.26 -8.84
N LEU A 133 21.03 12.84 -8.26
CA LEU A 133 20.94 11.77 -7.28
C LEU A 133 20.63 10.45 -7.98
N LYS A 134 21.70 9.74 -8.38
CA LYS A 134 21.58 8.32 -8.73
C LYS A 134 21.36 7.55 -7.44
N SER A 135 20.17 6.96 -7.27
CA SER A 135 19.99 5.95 -6.21
C SER A 135 21.05 4.87 -6.39
N LYS A 136 21.68 4.49 -5.28
CA LYS A 136 22.63 3.35 -5.26
C LYS A 136 21.90 2.02 -5.27
N SER A 137 20.60 2.03 -4.98
CA SER A 137 19.76 0.85 -5.03
C SER A 137 19.48 0.45 -6.46
N LYS A 138 19.51 -0.86 -6.71
CA LYS A 138 19.13 -1.44 -8.00
C LYS A 138 17.61 -1.34 -8.23
N PHE A 139 16.83 -1.41 -7.15
CA PHE A 139 15.37 -1.58 -7.21
C PHE A 139 14.60 -0.44 -6.54
N GLY A 140 15.21 0.26 -5.59
CA GLY A 140 14.56 1.34 -4.84
C GLY A 140 14.88 2.72 -5.42
N LEU A 141 13.91 3.63 -5.31
CA LEU A 141 14.09 5.06 -5.53
C LEU A 141 13.35 5.81 -4.41
N GLY A 142 14.01 6.77 -3.76
CA GLY A 142 13.41 7.53 -2.67
C GLY A 142 12.08 8.18 -3.06
N LEU A 143 11.09 8.14 -2.17
CA LEU A 143 9.70 8.55 -2.44
C LEU A 143 9.53 10.06 -2.66
N PHE A 144 10.56 10.86 -2.36
CA PHE A 144 10.62 12.28 -2.71
C PHE A 144 11.06 12.53 -4.16
N HIS A 145 11.60 11.52 -4.83
CA HIS A 145 11.92 11.55 -6.25
C HIS A 145 10.73 11.09 -7.08
N LYS A 146 10.68 11.49 -8.34
CA LYS A 146 9.64 11.08 -9.26
C LYS A 146 9.81 9.59 -9.62
N ILE A 147 8.86 8.73 -9.24
CA ILE A 147 8.79 7.36 -9.73
C ILE A 147 7.95 7.35 -11.02
N GLU A 148 8.39 6.63 -12.05
CA GLU A 148 7.65 6.60 -13.32
C GLU A 148 6.38 5.73 -13.21
N PRO A 149 5.23 6.18 -13.76
CA PRO A 149 3.97 5.42 -13.68
C PRO A 149 4.02 4.10 -14.44
N THR A 150 4.98 3.94 -15.35
CA THR A 150 5.19 2.73 -16.14
C THR A 150 6.04 1.68 -15.42
N ARG A 151 6.50 1.95 -14.20
CA ARG A 151 7.29 1.00 -13.40
C ARG A 151 6.50 -0.29 -13.17
N ASN A 152 7.10 -1.42 -13.53
CA ASN A 152 6.51 -2.74 -13.36
C ASN A 152 7.16 -3.52 -12.19
N CYS A 153 6.71 -4.76 -11.96
CA CYS A 153 7.24 -5.62 -10.90
C CYS A 153 8.74 -5.93 -11.07
N GLU A 154 9.22 -6.14 -12.29
CA GLU A 154 10.64 -6.41 -12.59
C GLU A 154 11.52 -5.20 -12.23
N ASP A 155 11.12 -3.99 -12.66
CA ASP A 155 11.80 -2.74 -12.32
C ASP A 155 11.87 -2.52 -10.80
N ALA A 156 10.82 -2.96 -10.09
CA ALA A 156 10.69 -2.85 -8.64
C ALA A 156 11.37 -4.00 -7.86
N GLY A 157 11.95 -4.99 -8.55
CA GLY A 157 12.57 -6.16 -7.91
C GLY A 157 11.57 -7.13 -7.25
N ILE A 158 10.30 -7.08 -7.65
CA ILE A 158 9.24 -7.98 -7.18
C ILE A 158 9.23 -9.22 -8.09
N SER A 159 9.40 -10.41 -7.52
CA SER A 159 9.33 -11.65 -8.31
C SER A 159 7.89 -11.95 -8.75
N ASP A 160 7.73 -12.71 -9.83
CA ASP A 160 6.44 -13.07 -10.42
C ASP A 160 5.45 -13.63 -9.40
N HIS A 161 5.93 -14.43 -8.44
CA HIS A 161 5.11 -15.00 -7.38
C HIS A 161 4.45 -13.94 -6.48
N TRP A 162 5.13 -12.81 -6.26
CA TRP A 162 4.70 -11.70 -5.40
C TRP A 162 4.05 -10.55 -6.17
N CYS A 163 4.18 -10.54 -7.50
CA CYS A 163 3.60 -9.50 -8.33
C CYS A 163 2.07 -9.54 -8.25
N THR A 164 1.47 -8.39 -7.92
CA THR A 164 0.00 -8.21 -7.88
C THR A 164 -0.52 -7.47 -9.10
N CYS A 165 0.37 -7.03 -10.00
CA CYS A 165 -0.02 -6.56 -11.32
C CYS A 165 -0.58 -7.76 -12.07
N LEU A 166 -1.89 -7.92 -12.04
CA LEU A 166 -2.56 -9.01 -12.73
C LEU A 166 -2.59 -8.70 -14.21
N ASP A 167 -1.71 -9.35 -14.95
CA ASP A 167 -1.82 -9.42 -16.40
C ASP A 167 -2.94 -10.39 -16.74
N SER A 168 -4.11 -9.81 -16.99
CA SER A 168 -5.25 -10.57 -17.46
C SER A 168 -5.40 -10.39 -18.97
N SER A 169 -5.39 -11.49 -19.71
CA SER A 169 -5.65 -11.47 -21.15
C SER A 169 -7.15 -11.58 -21.40
N SER A 170 -7.68 -10.74 -22.29
CA SER A 170 -9.07 -10.84 -22.72
C SER A 170 -9.28 -12.17 -23.42
N VAL A 171 -10.32 -12.91 -23.02
CA VAL A 171 -10.70 -14.17 -23.67
C VAL A 171 -12.08 -14.02 -24.32
N GLY A 172 -12.29 -14.71 -25.43
CA GLY A 172 -13.58 -14.70 -26.12
C GLY A 172 -14.69 -15.27 -25.23
N ILE A 173 -15.85 -14.60 -25.21
CA ILE A 173 -17.04 -15.11 -24.53
C ILE A 173 -17.59 -16.27 -25.37
N ASN A 174 -17.39 -17.49 -24.88
CA ASN A 174 -17.88 -18.72 -25.49
C ASN A 174 -18.90 -19.43 -24.57
N SER A 175 -19.39 -20.59 -25.01
CA SER A 175 -20.35 -21.39 -24.25
C SER A 175 -19.83 -21.81 -22.88
N GLU A 176 -18.54 -22.11 -22.75
CA GLU A 176 -17.90 -22.52 -21.50
C GLU A 176 -17.88 -21.37 -20.47
N ILE A 177 -17.50 -20.16 -20.88
CA ILE A 177 -17.56 -18.96 -20.03
C ILE A 177 -19.00 -18.67 -19.57
N ILE A 178 -19.98 -18.83 -20.46
CA ILE A 178 -21.40 -18.66 -20.10
C ILE A 178 -21.85 -19.72 -19.10
N GLN A 179 -21.40 -20.96 -19.24
CA GLN A 179 -21.70 -22.03 -18.27
C GLN A 179 -21.09 -21.74 -16.90
N LEU A 180 -19.83 -21.29 -16.84
CA LEU A 180 -19.16 -20.87 -15.60
C LEU A 180 -19.89 -19.69 -14.94
N ALA A 181 -20.31 -18.70 -15.71
CA ALA A 181 -21.07 -17.56 -15.20
C ALA A 181 -22.43 -18.00 -14.61
N ASN A 182 -23.15 -18.91 -15.30
CA ASN A 182 -24.41 -19.46 -14.79
C ASN A 182 -24.20 -20.29 -13.51
N PHE A 183 -23.15 -21.12 -13.46
CA PHE A 183 -22.77 -21.86 -12.26
C PHE A 183 -22.51 -20.91 -11.08
N THR A 184 -21.78 -19.82 -11.32
CA THR A 184 -21.49 -18.81 -10.31
C THR A 184 -22.77 -18.15 -9.78
N VAL A 185 -23.68 -17.72 -10.66
CA VAL A 185 -24.99 -17.14 -10.25
C VAL A 185 -25.80 -18.15 -9.43
N LYS A 186 -25.82 -19.42 -9.86
CA LYS A 186 -26.49 -20.49 -9.11
C LYS A 186 -25.91 -20.65 -7.71
N TYR A 187 -24.59 -20.70 -7.58
CA TYR A 187 -23.91 -20.79 -6.29
C TYR A 187 -24.20 -19.57 -5.39
N MET A 188 -24.26 -18.37 -5.96
CA MET A 188 -24.69 -17.17 -5.22
C MET A 188 -26.11 -17.32 -4.68
N ASN A 189 -27.05 -17.80 -5.49
CA ASN A 189 -28.43 -18.04 -5.04
C ASN A 189 -28.52 -19.12 -3.96
N GLU A 190 -27.68 -20.15 -4.00
CA GLU A 190 -27.59 -21.16 -2.94
C GLU A 190 -27.10 -20.51 -1.63
N MET A 191 -26.11 -19.63 -1.69
CA MET A 191 -25.61 -18.88 -0.53
C MET A 191 -26.62 -17.87 0.03
N LEU A 192 -27.49 -17.31 -0.83
CA LEU A 192 -28.57 -16.39 -0.45
C LEU A 192 -29.84 -17.11 0.00
N SER A 193 -29.91 -18.44 -0.15
CA SER A 193 -31.07 -19.22 0.24
C SER A 193 -31.30 -19.12 1.76
N GLY A 194 -32.51 -18.74 2.16
CA GLY A 194 -32.90 -18.59 3.57
C GLY A 194 -32.88 -17.14 4.10
N TYR A 195 -32.42 -16.17 3.31
CA TYR A 195 -32.53 -14.75 3.61
C TYR A 195 -33.75 -14.17 2.87
N ALA A 196 -34.83 -13.87 3.60
CA ALA A 196 -36.13 -13.49 3.02
C ALA A 196 -36.09 -12.14 2.27
N GLU A 197 -35.10 -11.31 2.57
CA GLU A 197 -34.87 -10.01 1.96
C GLU A 197 -34.13 -10.10 0.62
N CYS A 198 -33.68 -11.30 0.21
CA CYS A 198 -32.87 -11.52 -0.98
C CYS A 198 -33.69 -12.09 -2.14
N GLU A 199 -33.55 -11.50 -3.32
CA GLU A 199 -34.15 -11.96 -4.57
C GLU A 199 -33.31 -13.04 -5.26
N ASN A 200 -33.96 -13.85 -6.10
CA ASN A 200 -33.29 -14.88 -6.88
C ASN A 200 -32.60 -14.27 -8.11
N LEU A 201 -31.27 -14.34 -8.14
CA LEU A 201 -30.43 -13.71 -9.16
C LEU A 201 -30.47 -14.48 -10.48
N GLN A 202 -30.41 -13.75 -11.60
CA GLN A 202 -30.30 -14.32 -12.94
C GLN A 202 -29.15 -13.69 -13.72
N LEU A 203 -28.45 -14.51 -14.52
CA LEU A 203 -27.40 -14.02 -15.40
C LEU A 203 -28.03 -13.23 -16.57
N LYS A 204 -27.83 -11.91 -16.58
CA LYS A 204 -28.29 -11.07 -17.70
C LYS A 204 -27.35 -11.13 -18.90
N ASN A 205 -26.08 -10.81 -18.69
CA ASN A 205 -25.06 -10.86 -19.73
C ASN A 205 -23.65 -10.88 -19.12
N VAL A 206 -22.73 -11.59 -19.77
CA VAL A 206 -21.29 -11.49 -19.50
C VAL A 206 -20.75 -10.32 -20.33
N ARG A 207 -20.17 -9.30 -19.70
CA ARG A 207 -19.63 -8.12 -20.40
C ARG A 207 -18.19 -8.32 -20.85
N THR A 208 -17.40 -8.97 -20.01
CA THR A 208 -15.98 -9.23 -20.21
C THR A 208 -15.64 -10.58 -19.62
N ALA A 209 -14.65 -11.24 -20.21
CA ALA A 209 -14.04 -12.44 -19.67
C ALA A 209 -12.53 -12.30 -19.82
N THR A 210 -11.79 -12.67 -18.77
CA THR A 210 -10.33 -12.55 -18.75
C THR A 210 -9.73 -13.79 -18.13
N SER A 211 -8.63 -14.28 -18.70
CA SER A 211 -7.78 -15.28 -18.07
C SER A 211 -6.63 -14.57 -17.38
N GLN A 212 -6.30 -14.96 -16.14
CA GLN A 212 -5.03 -14.59 -15.54
C GLN A 212 -3.95 -15.44 -16.22
N ASN A 213 -2.88 -14.81 -16.69
CA ASN A 213 -1.70 -15.52 -17.16
C ASN A 213 -0.91 -16.12 -15.99
#